data_AF-A0A2E2M6A9-F1
#
_entry.id   AF-A0A2E2M6A9-F1
#
_cell.length_a   1.000
_cell.length_b   1.000
_cell.length_c   1.000
_cell.angle_alpha   90.00
_cell.angle_beta   90.00
_cell.angle_gamma   90.00
#
_symmetry.space_group_name_H-M   'P 1'
#
loop_
_entity.id
_entity.type
_entity.pdbx_description
1 polymer ?
#
loop_
_entity_poly.entity_id
_entity_poly.type
_entity_poly.pdbx_seq_one_letter_code
_entity_poly.pdbx_strand_id
1 'polypeptide(L)'
;MDRVKLLRSGVAMAVKRKNPDQYLLRMPERLRDRIQAHADQNGRSLNSEIVRALELAFPEPLSLATRISEVGRLLSAFRKVQGFETAIDVVSKEIADVMSLAVDGRDPTLDEASIEELQKALVEWNERRELELARHKRLLDAKYGEEDID
;
A
#
# COMPACT_ATOMS: atom_id res chain seq x y z
N MET A 1 3.75 19.13 -52.71
CA MET A 1 4.84 18.19 -52.37
C MET A 1 5.40 18.60 -51.01
N ASP A 2 4.94 17.89 -49.98
CA ASP A 2 5.02 18.27 -48.57
C ASP A 2 6.43 18.24 -47.99
N ARG A 3 6.86 19.38 -47.45
CA ARG A 3 8.05 19.51 -46.57
C ARG A 3 7.71 19.41 -45.08
N VAL A 4 6.67 18.65 -44.74
CA VAL A 4 6.24 18.39 -43.35
C VAL A 4 6.03 16.89 -43.16
N LYS A 5 7.11 16.09 -43.23
CA LYS A 5 7.02 14.65 -42.90
C LYS A 5 8.32 13.98 -42.45
N LEU A 6 9.29 14.74 -41.92
CA LEU A 6 10.59 14.17 -41.52
C LEU A 6 11.06 14.60 -40.12
N LEU A 7 10.18 14.62 -39.12
CA LEU A 7 10.56 14.77 -37.70
C LEU A 7 9.68 13.92 -36.77
N ARG A 8 9.49 12.65 -37.13
CA ARG A 8 9.05 11.61 -36.18
C ARG A 8 9.98 10.41 -36.30
N SER A 9 11.28 10.65 -36.16
CA SER A 9 12.26 9.60 -35.92
C SER A 9 12.08 9.10 -34.49
N GLY A 10 11.87 7.79 -34.36
CA GLY A 10 11.60 7.11 -33.11
C GLY A 10 12.60 7.43 -32.01
N VAL A 11 12.11 8.04 -30.94
CA VAL A 11 12.65 7.81 -29.60
C VAL A 11 12.03 6.50 -29.15
N ALA A 12 12.54 5.38 -29.66
CA ALA A 12 12.41 4.13 -28.94
C ALA A 12 13.22 4.33 -27.66
N MET A 13 12.53 4.55 -26.53
CA MET A 13 13.12 4.42 -25.21
C MET A 13 13.84 3.07 -25.17
N ALA A 14 15.16 3.10 -25.26
CA ALA A 14 15.99 2.00 -24.82
C ALA A 14 15.84 1.94 -23.30
N VAL A 15 14.80 1.24 -22.83
CA VAL A 15 14.72 0.79 -21.45
C VAL A 15 15.94 -0.07 -21.24
N LYS A 16 16.96 0.53 -20.63
CA LYS A 16 18.20 -0.14 -20.23
C LYS A 16 17.76 -1.22 -19.25
N ARG A 17 17.53 -2.46 -19.74
CA ARG A 17 17.24 -3.61 -18.88
C ARG A 17 18.44 -3.76 -17.97
N LYS A 18 18.32 -3.29 -16.72
CA LYS A 18 19.33 -3.52 -15.69
C LYS A 18 19.36 -5.03 -15.52
N ASN A 19 20.50 -5.66 -15.86
CA ASN A 19 20.64 -7.08 -15.60
C ASN A 19 20.43 -7.31 -14.09
N PRO A 20 19.63 -8.31 -13.70
CA PRO A 20 19.42 -8.60 -12.29
C PRO A 20 20.75 -8.89 -11.62
N ASP A 21 20.90 -8.42 -10.38
CA ASP A 21 22.11 -8.62 -9.59
C ASP A 21 22.34 -10.13 -9.41
N GLN A 22 23.54 -10.62 -9.74
CA GLN A 22 23.90 -12.02 -9.62
C GLN A 22 24.62 -12.25 -8.30
N TYR A 23 24.11 -13.17 -7.49
CA TYR A 23 24.71 -13.54 -6.21
C TYR A 23 25.14 -15.00 -6.20
N LEU A 24 26.41 -15.27 -5.87
CA LEU A 24 26.94 -16.63 -5.80
C LEU A 24 26.57 -17.26 -4.44
N LEU A 25 25.57 -18.11 -4.42
CA LEU A 25 25.11 -18.81 -3.23
C LEU A 25 25.90 -20.11 -2.99
N ARG A 26 26.55 -20.24 -1.82
CA ARG A 26 27.14 -21.50 -1.36
C ARG A 26 26.05 -22.33 -0.68
N MET A 27 25.69 -23.46 -1.29
CA MET A 27 24.67 -24.36 -0.75
C MET A 27 25.31 -25.51 0.03
N PRO A 28 24.73 -25.92 1.19
CA PRO A 28 25.05 -27.19 1.83
C PRO A 28 24.81 -28.38 0.89
N GLU A 29 25.48 -29.49 1.19
CA GLU A 29 25.32 -30.74 0.45
C GLU A 29 23.84 -31.15 0.39
N ARG A 30 23.39 -31.61 -0.79
CA ARG A 30 22.01 -32.08 -1.08
C ARG A 30 20.91 -31.01 -1.02
N LEU A 31 21.15 -29.78 -0.56
CA LEU A 31 20.12 -28.73 -0.58
C LEU A 31 19.73 -28.37 -2.01
N ARG A 32 20.73 -28.26 -2.90
CA ARG A 32 20.51 -27.96 -4.32
C ARG A 32 19.54 -28.95 -4.97
N ASP A 33 19.75 -30.25 -4.74
CA ASP A 33 18.95 -31.32 -5.35
C ASP A 33 17.50 -31.29 -4.85
N ARG A 34 17.30 -30.98 -3.56
CA ARG A 34 15.96 -30.79 -2.99
C ARG A 34 15.21 -29.62 -3.63
N ILE A 35 15.88 -28.49 -3.83
CA ILE A 35 15.26 -27.32 -4.48
C ILE A 35 14.99 -27.63 -5.95
N GLN A 36 15.90 -28.30 -6.65
CA GLN A 36 15.71 -28.70 -8.05
C GLN A 36 14.50 -29.61 -8.22
N ALA A 37 14.37 -30.65 -7.40
CA ALA A 37 13.22 -31.56 -7.45
C ALA A 37 11.89 -30.82 -7.24
N HIS A 38 11.86 -29.85 -6.31
CA HIS A 38 10.67 -29.03 -6.09
C HIS A 38 10.39 -28.07 -7.27
N ALA A 39 11.43 -27.47 -7.86
CA ALA A 39 11.31 -26.61 -9.02
C ALA A 39 10.74 -27.37 -10.23
N ASP A 40 11.24 -28.58 -10.50
CA ASP A 40 10.80 -29.45 -11.60
C ASP A 40 9.33 -29.86 -11.45
N GLN A 41 8.92 -30.25 -10.24
CA GLN A 41 7.53 -30.59 -9.93
C GLN A 41 6.56 -29.42 -10.16
N ASN A 42 7.04 -28.19 -10.04
CA ASN A 42 6.25 -26.97 -10.21
C ASN A 42 6.46 -26.30 -11.58
N GLY A 43 7.22 -26.91 -12.49
CA GLY A 43 7.53 -26.33 -13.80
C GLY A 43 8.29 -25.00 -13.74
N ARG A 44 9.12 -24.80 -12.71
CA ARG A 44 9.91 -23.57 -12.49
C ARG A 44 11.39 -23.84 -12.71
N SER A 45 12.14 -22.80 -13.11
CA SER A 45 13.59 -22.87 -13.06
C SER A 45 14.08 -22.91 -11.62
N LEU A 46 15.26 -23.51 -11.38
CA LEU A 46 15.89 -23.52 -10.06
C LEU A 46 16.00 -22.10 -9.47
N ASN A 47 16.40 -21.13 -10.28
CA ASN A 47 16.52 -19.74 -9.86
C ASN A 47 15.16 -19.15 -9.46
N SER A 48 14.12 -19.39 -10.27
CA SER A 48 12.75 -18.94 -9.95
C SER A 48 12.25 -19.52 -8.64
N GLU A 49 12.59 -20.78 -8.35
CA GLU A 49 12.18 -21.44 -7.11
C GLU A 49 12.94 -20.91 -5.88
N ILE A 50 14.25 -20.61 -6.04
CA ILE A 50 15.05 -19.94 -5.00
C ILE A 50 14.47 -18.56 -4.69
N VAL A 51 14.24 -17.72 -5.72
CA VAL A 51 13.68 -16.38 -5.55
C VAL A 51 12.32 -16.45 -4.86
N ARG A 52 11.41 -17.33 -5.32
CA ARG A 52 10.09 -17.52 -4.69
C ARG A 52 10.19 -17.90 -3.22
N ALA A 53 11.10 -18.81 -2.86
CA ALA A 53 11.30 -19.21 -1.48
C ALA A 53 11.84 -18.05 -0.63
N LEU A 54 12.74 -17.24 -1.19
CA LEU A 54 13.27 -16.05 -0.53
C LEU A 54 12.22 -14.96 -0.37
N GLU A 55 11.40 -14.66 -1.37
CA GLU A 55 10.29 -13.69 -1.27
C GLU A 55 9.25 -14.11 -0.22
N LEU A 56 9.02 -15.41 -0.05
CA LEU A 56 8.13 -15.92 0.99
C LEU A 56 8.73 -15.75 2.39
N ALA A 57 10.03 -15.98 2.54
CA ALA A 57 10.73 -15.87 3.83
C ALA A 57 11.07 -14.42 4.20
N PHE A 58 11.33 -13.59 3.20
CA PHE A 58 11.72 -12.18 3.28
C PHE A 58 10.80 -11.38 2.37
N PRO A 59 9.50 -11.25 2.71
CA PRO A 59 8.58 -10.44 1.94
C PRO A 59 9.10 -9.00 1.89
N GLU A 60 8.85 -8.30 0.78
CA GLU A 60 9.15 -6.88 0.70
C GLU A 60 8.51 -6.17 1.91
N PRO A 61 9.26 -5.31 2.62
CA PRO A 61 8.70 -4.56 3.73
C PRO A 61 7.50 -3.78 3.21
N LEU A 62 6.30 -4.12 3.70
CA LEU A 62 5.13 -3.31 3.43
C LEU A 62 5.44 -1.89 3.87
N SER A 63 5.33 -0.97 2.92
CA SER A 63 5.51 0.45 3.17
C SER A 63 4.55 0.89 4.28
N LEU A 64 4.99 1.85 5.09
CA LEU A 64 4.20 2.33 6.23
C LEU A 64 2.84 2.87 5.77
N ALA A 65 2.80 3.56 4.61
CA ALA A 65 1.57 4.01 3.98
C ALA A 65 0.61 2.87 3.62
N THR A 66 1.15 1.73 3.15
CA THR A 66 0.34 0.55 2.82
C THR A 66 -0.29 -0.04 4.08
N ARG A 67 0.49 -0.19 5.16
CA ARG A 67 -0.01 -0.69 6.46
C ARG A 67 -1.10 0.20 7.04
N ILE A 68 -0.91 1.51 6.99
CA ILE A 68 -1.89 2.50 7.46
C ILE A 68 -3.18 2.43 6.66
N SER A 69 -3.07 2.31 5.33
CA SER A 69 -4.23 2.17 4.45
C SER A 69 -5.04 0.90 4.76
N GLU A 70 -4.37 -0.21 5.07
CA GLU A 70 -5.03 -1.46 5.48
C GLU A 70 -5.79 -1.31 6.80
N VAL A 71 -5.18 -0.66 7.80
CA VAL A 71 -5.83 -0.38 9.09
C VAL A 71 -7.06 0.50 8.88
N GLY A 72 -6.95 1.57 8.09
CA GLY A 72 -8.10 2.42 7.74
C GLY A 72 -9.22 1.63 7.06
N ARG A 73 -8.89 0.75 6.10
CA ARG A 73 -9.87 -0.11 5.41
C ARG A 73 -10.60 -1.05 6.38
N LEU A 74 -9.87 -1.66 7.31
CA LEU A 74 -10.45 -2.55 8.31
C LEU A 74 -11.40 -1.77 9.23
N LEU A 75 -10.97 -0.63 9.77
CA LEU A 75 -11.80 0.21 10.63
C LEU A 75 -13.08 0.68 9.92
N SER A 76 -12.98 1.12 8.66
CA SER A 76 -14.16 1.48 7.86
C SER A 76 -15.09 0.29 7.62
N ALA A 77 -14.56 -0.93 7.44
CA ALA A 77 -15.39 -2.13 7.30
C ALA A 77 -16.13 -2.47 8.60
N PHE A 78 -15.47 -2.32 9.76
CA PHE A 78 -16.10 -2.48 11.07
C PHE A 78 -17.15 -1.42 11.37
N ARG A 79 -17.06 -0.22 10.77
CA ARG A 79 -18.04 0.86 10.98
C ARG A 79 -19.43 0.56 10.39
N LYS A 80 -19.57 -0.52 9.61
CA LYS A 80 -20.85 -1.04 9.13
C LYS A 80 -21.53 -1.98 10.14
N VAL A 81 -20.82 -2.34 11.22
CA VAL A 81 -21.36 -3.15 12.32
C VAL A 81 -21.98 -2.23 13.35
N GLN A 82 -23.26 -2.47 13.65
CA GLN A 82 -24.05 -1.65 14.56
C GLN A 82 -23.47 -1.69 16.00
N GLY A 83 -23.34 -0.52 16.65
CA GLY A 83 -22.97 -0.40 18.05
C GLY A 83 -21.49 -0.14 18.34
N PHE A 84 -20.65 0.00 17.32
CA PHE A 84 -19.21 0.29 17.46
C PHE A 84 -18.79 1.63 16.83
N GLU A 85 -19.73 2.43 16.35
CA GLU A 85 -19.47 3.64 15.58
C GLU A 85 -18.56 4.62 16.33
N THR A 86 -18.91 4.94 17.59
CA THR A 86 -18.11 5.86 18.43
C THR A 86 -16.73 5.31 18.77
N ALA A 87 -16.62 4.01 19.06
CA ALA A 87 -15.32 3.40 19.40
C ALA A 87 -14.38 3.41 18.19
N ILE A 88 -14.90 3.17 16.99
CA ILE A 88 -14.15 3.20 15.74
C ILE A 88 -13.70 4.63 15.42
N ASP A 89 -14.55 5.63 15.65
CA ASP A 89 -14.21 7.03 15.41
C ASP A 89 -13.08 7.51 16.35
N VAL A 90 -13.10 7.09 17.62
CA VAL A 90 -12.03 7.40 18.59
C VAL A 90 -10.71 6.77 18.16
N VAL A 91 -10.70 5.46 17.89
CA VAL A 91 -9.47 4.75 17.46
C VAL A 91 -8.93 5.34 16.15
N SER A 92 -9.83 5.64 15.21
CA SER A 92 -9.49 6.29 13.94
C SER A 92 -8.81 7.64 14.17
N LYS A 93 -9.35 8.48 15.05
CA LYS A 93 -8.78 9.79 15.37
C LYS A 93 -7.39 9.67 16.00
N GLU A 94 -7.21 8.81 17.01
CA GLU A 94 -5.92 8.62 17.68
C GLU A 94 -4.82 8.17 16.71
N ILE A 95 -5.14 7.27 15.78
CA ILE A 95 -4.20 6.82 14.75
C ILE A 95 -3.75 7.99 13.87
N ALA A 96 -4.68 8.84 13.43
CA ALA A 96 -4.34 9.98 12.59
C ALA A 96 -3.55 11.06 13.33
N ASP A 97 -3.85 11.28 14.62
CA ASP A 97 -3.11 12.21 15.46
C ASP A 97 -1.64 11.73 15.63
N VAL A 98 -1.43 10.43 15.88
CA VAL A 98 -0.09 9.83 15.93
C VAL A 98 0.64 9.95 14.58
N MET A 99 -0.04 9.71 13.46
CA MET A 99 0.55 9.88 12.14
C MET A 99 0.94 11.33 11.84
N SER A 100 0.11 12.30 12.22
CA SER A 100 0.43 13.72 12.07
C SER A 100 1.68 14.08 12.85
N LEU A 101 1.81 13.59 14.09
CA LEU A 101 2.99 13.83 14.92
C LEU A 101 4.26 13.22 14.30
N ALA A 102 4.16 12.05 13.69
CA ALA A 102 5.27 11.42 12.99
C ALA A 102 5.71 12.21 11.75
N VAL A 103 4.75 12.71 10.95
CA VAL A 103 5.00 13.55 9.78
C VAL A 103 5.62 14.90 10.12
N ASP A 104 5.25 15.50 11.25
CA ASP A 104 5.76 16.80 11.71
C ASP A 104 7.22 16.74 12.21
N GLY A 105 7.95 15.66 11.91
CA GLY A 105 9.38 15.51 12.20
C GLY A 105 9.68 15.17 13.65
N ARG A 106 8.68 14.69 14.42
CA ARG A 106 8.88 14.29 15.82
C ARG A 106 9.33 12.85 16.00
N ASP A 107 9.37 12.07 14.92
CA ASP A 107 9.92 10.73 14.92
C ASP A 107 11.27 10.70 14.17
N PRO A 108 12.42 10.62 14.89
CA PRO A 108 13.74 10.62 14.27
C PRO A 108 14.09 9.28 13.58
N THR A 109 13.21 8.27 13.63
CA THR A 109 13.44 6.96 13.02
C THR A 109 12.94 6.86 11.59
N LEU A 110 12.19 7.86 11.11
CA LEU A 110 11.64 7.91 9.76
C LEU A 110 12.56 8.70 8.82
N ASP A 111 12.84 8.12 7.66
CA ASP A 111 13.54 8.82 6.59
C ASP A 111 12.58 9.72 5.78
N GLU A 112 13.15 10.60 4.95
CA GLU A 112 12.39 11.58 4.16
C GLU A 112 11.37 10.93 3.21
N ALA A 113 11.71 9.77 2.64
CA ALA A 113 10.81 9.01 1.78
C ALA A 113 9.61 8.45 2.55
N SER A 114 9.84 7.94 3.77
CA SER A 114 8.80 7.45 4.66
C SER A 114 7.86 8.57 5.11
N ILE A 115 8.41 9.78 5.33
CA ILE A 115 7.62 10.97 5.67
C ILE A 115 6.71 11.37 4.50
N GLU A 116 7.23 11.39 3.27
CA GLU A 116 6.43 11.68 2.08
C GLU A 116 5.30 10.65 1.88
N GLU A 117 5.59 9.36 2.08
CA GLU A 117 4.57 8.30 2.04
C GLU A 117 3.49 8.49 3.11
N LEU A 118 3.87 8.84 4.33
CA LEU A 118 2.95 9.12 5.43
C LEU A 118 2.07 10.34 5.15
N GLN A 119 2.64 11.42 4.60
CA GLN A 119 1.89 12.62 4.23
C GLN A 119 0.77 12.26 3.24
N LYS A 120 1.09 11.48 2.20
CA LYS A 120 0.11 11.02 1.22
C LYS A 120 -0.98 10.17 1.88
N ALA A 121 -0.60 9.20 2.72
CA ALA A 121 -1.54 8.33 3.41
C ALA A 121 -2.48 9.10 4.35
N LEU A 122 -1.96 10.11 5.07
CA LEU A 122 -2.74 10.97 5.97
C LEU A 122 -3.77 11.81 5.22
N VAL A 123 -3.41 12.38 4.07
CA VAL A 123 -4.33 13.13 3.21
C VAL A 123 -5.46 12.23 2.71
N GLU A 124 -5.13 11.07 2.12
CA GLU A 124 -6.14 10.12 1.62
C GLU A 124 -7.07 9.62 2.74
N TRP A 125 -6.54 9.45 3.95
CA TRP A 125 -7.33 9.04 5.10
C TRP A 125 -8.30 10.12 5.56
N ASN A 126 -7.83 11.38 5.68
CA ASN A 126 -8.67 12.52 6.05
C ASN A 126 -9.80 12.74 5.05
N GLU A 127 -9.50 12.70 3.75
CA GLU A 127 -10.51 12.86 2.69
C GLU A 127 -11.60 11.79 2.76
N ARG A 128 -11.20 10.51 2.95
CA ARG A 128 -12.16 9.41 3.13
C ARG A 128 -13.04 9.63 4.34
N ARG A 129 -12.46 10.04 5.48
CA ARG A 129 -13.19 10.26 6.73
C ARG A 129 -14.21 11.39 6.59
N GLU A 130 -13.82 12.51 5.99
CA GLU A 130 -14.72 13.65 5.74
C GLU A 130 -15.90 13.27 4.84
N LEU A 131 -15.64 12.55 3.74
CA LEU A 131 -16.70 12.04 2.86
C LEU A 131 -17.69 11.13 3.60
N GLU A 132 -17.17 10.29 4.48
CA GLU A 132 -17.94 9.36 5.28
C GLU A 132 -18.79 10.06 6.35
N LEU A 133 -18.22 11.02 7.07
CA LEU A 133 -18.93 11.85 8.04
C LEU A 133 -20.03 12.67 7.36
N ALA A 134 -19.73 13.26 6.20
CA ALA A 134 -20.72 14.01 5.42
C ALA A 134 -21.88 13.13 4.96
N ARG A 135 -21.62 11.88 4.54
CA ARG A 135 -22.67 10.90 4.21
C ARG A 135 -23.51 10.56 5.43
N HIS A 136 -22.87 10.29 6.57
CA HIS A 136 -23.58 9.94 7.80
C HIS A 136 -24.45 11.09 8.29
N LYS A 137 -23.93 12.32 8.32
CA LYS A 137 -24.67 13.53 8.66
C LYS A 137 -25.91 13.69 7.78
N ARG A 138 -25.77 13.56 6.45
CA ARG A 138 -26.91 13.62 5.52
C ARG A 138 -27.98 12.56 5.80
N LEU A 139 -27.59 11.35 6.20
CA LEU A 139 -28.53 10.29 6.55
C LEU A 139 -29.27 10.60 7.86
N LEU A 140 -28.59 11.18 8.85
CA LEU A 140 -29.23 11.62 10.10
C LEU A 140 -30.18 12.80 9.84
N ASP A 141 -29.74 13.80 9.08
CA ASP A 141 -30.55 14.97 8.72
C ASP A 141 -31.80 14.53 7.93
N ALA A 142 -31.69 13.55 7.02
CA ALA A 142 -32.85 13.00 6.30
C ALA A 142 -33.76 12.14 7.18
N LYS A 143 -33.24 11.53 8.25
CA LYS A 143 -33.99 10.66 9.16
C LYS A 143 -34.72 11.44 10.26
N TYR A 144 -34.18 12.60 10.66
CA TYR A 144 -34.63 13.36 11.83
C TYR A 144 -34.89 14.85 11.54
N GLY A 145 -34.78 15.30 10.28
CA GLY A 145 -34.95 16.70 9.88
C GLY A 145 -36.36 17.11 9.43
N GLU A 146 -37.34 16.20 9.46
CA GLU A 146 -38.75 16.50 9.17
C GLU A 146 -39.64 16.55 10.43
N GLU A 147 -39.12 16.25 11.62
CA GLU A 147 -39.86 16.43 12.88
C GLU A 147 -39.63 17.86 13.40
N ASP A 148 -40.74 18.60 13.52
CA ASP A 148 -40.91 19.93 14.13
C ASP A 148 -40.69 21.17 13.25
N ILE A 149 -41.66 21.44 12.36
CA ILE A 149 -42.30 22.77 12.29
C ILE A 149 -43.81 22.56 12.03
N ASP A 150 -44.60 22.48 13.10
CA ASP A 150 -46.04 22.81 13.11
C ASP A 150 -46.31 23.74 14.30
#